data_AF-A0A2E7EY93-F1
#
_entry.id   AF-A0A2E7EY93-F1
#
_cell.length_a   1.000
_cell.length_b   1.000
_cell.length_c   1.000
_cell.angle_alpha   90.00
_cell.angle_beta   90.00
_cell.angle_gamma   90.00
#
_symmetry.space_group_name_H-M   'P 1'
#
loop_
_entity.id
_entity.type
_entity.pdbx_description
1 polymer ?
#
loop_
_entity_poly.entity_id
_entity_poly.type
_entity_poly.pdbx_seq_one_letter_code
_entity_poly.pdbx_strand_id
1 'polypeptide(L)' 'MTRKSFDELIIRVLQDDCTPEERAEFDQLSVSDQNFARKVAAVKSWLDPLSEEESSRAPDETLLDDILKEIDAPDAPDR' A
#
# COMPACT_ATOMS: atom_id res chain seq x y z
N MET A 1 15.97 -20.02 3.13
CA MET A 1 14.88 -19.10 2.73
C MET A 1 15.09 -17.76 3.41
N THR A 2 15.30 -16.69 2.64
CA THR A 2 15.50 -15.35 3.18
C THR A 2 14.16 -14.61 3.24
N ARG A 3 14.00 -13.67 4.17
CA ARG A 3 12.74 -12.90 4.32
C ARG A 3 12.28 -12.22 3.02
N LYS A 4 13.22 -11.86 2.13
CA LYS A 4 12.93 -11.29 0.79
C LYS A 4 12.11 -12.22 -0.10
N SER A 5 12.31 -13.53 -0.01
CA SER A 5 11.56 -14.52 -0.81
C SER A 5 10.09 -14.61 -0.39
N PHE A 6 9.79 -14.43 0.90
CA PHE A 6 8.42 -14.48 1.40
C PHE A 6 7.60 -13.27 0.96
N ASP A 7 8.16 -12.06 1.05
CA ASP A 7 7.45 -10.85 0.61
C ASP A 7 7.22 -10.89 -0.92
N GLU A 8 8.18 -11.40 -1.71
CA GLU A 8 8.02 -11.60 -3.16
C GLU A 8 6.93 -12.63 -3.49
N LEU A 9 6.87 -13.75 -2.76
CA LEU A 9 5.82 -14.77 -2.91
C LEU A 9 4.43 -14.20 -2.61
N ILE A 10 4.31 -13.39 -1.55
CA ILE A 10 3.02 -12.75 -1.19
C ILE A 10 2.56 -11.83 -2.32
N ILE A 11 3.45 -11.00 -2.85
CA ILE A 11 3.12 -10.06 -3.93
C ILE A 11 2.70 -10.81 -5.20
N ARG A 12 3.47 -11.81 -5.63
CA ARG A 12 3.15 -12.62 -6.83
C ARG A 12 1.81 -13.30 -6.73
N VAL A 13 1.52 -13.94 -5.58
CA VAL A 13 0.24 -14.62 -5.36
C VAL A 13 -0.94 -13.63 -5.34
N LEU A 14 -0.75 -12.45 -4.74
CA LEU A 14 -1.79 -11.42 -4.71
C LEU A 14 -2.02 -10.75 -6.08
N GLN A 15 -1.01 -10.74 -6.95
CA GLN A 15 -1.11 -10.25 -8.33
C GLN A 15 -1.59 -11.32 -9.33
N ASP A 16 -1.88 -12.54 -8.86
CA ASP A 16 -2.19 -13.73 -9.67
C ASP A 16 -1.08 -14.15 -10.65
N ASP A 17 0.12 -13.57 -10.52
CA ASP A 17 1.32 -13.87 -11.31
C ASP A 17 2.20 -14.90 -10.60
N CYS A 18 1.61 -16.07 -10.29
CA CYS A 18 2.29 -17.13 -9.55
C CYS A 18 2.09 -18.50 -10.19
N THR A 19 3.08 -19.38 -10.02
CA THR A 19 2.97 -20.79 -10.40
C THR A 19 2.08 -21.56 -9.41
N PRO A 20 1.48 -22.69 -9.81
CA PRO A 20 0.70 -23.53 -8.89
C PRO A 20 1.53 -24.05 -7.70
N GLU A 21 2.84 -24.20 -7.86
CA GLU A 21 3.77 -24.59 -6.79
C GLU A 21 3.96 -23.45 -5.76
N GLU A 22 4.15 -22.22 -6.24
CA GLU A 22 4.22 -21.02 -5.38
C GLU A 22 2.91 -20.79 -4.63
N ARG A 23 1.77 -21.03 -5.28
CA ARG A 23 0.44 -20.96 -4.66
C ARG A 23 0.31 -21.98 -3.51
N ALA A 24 0.72 -23.21 -3.73
CA ALA A 24 0.69 -24.26 -2.71
C ALA A 24 1.61 -23.94 -1.52
N GLU A 25 2.81 -23.42 -1.79
CA GLU A 25 3.74 -22.96 -0.75
C GLU A 25 3.12 -21.82 0.07
N PHE A 26 2.50 -20.84 -0.60
CA PHE A 26 1.80 -19.73 0.05
C PHE A 26 0.64 -20.19 0.95
N ASP A 27 -0.20 -21.12 0.49
CA ASP A 27 -1.30 -21.68 1.29
C ASP A 27 -0.76 -22.44 2.51
N GLN A 28 0.29 -23.26 2.33
CA GLN A 28 0.92 -23.98 3.42
C GLN A 28 1.51 -23.04 4.48
N LEU A 29 2.20 -21.98 4.05
CA LEU A 29 2.79 -20.98 4.94
C LEU A 29 1.74 -20.12 5.64
N SER A 30 0.64 -19.80 4.96
CA SER A 30 -0.48 -19.05 5.53
C SER A 30 -1.15 -19.79 6.69
N VAL A 31 -1.14 -21.12 6.67
CA VAL A 31 -1.69 -21.96 7.76
C VAL A 31 -0.63 -22.24 8.84
N SER A 32 0.63 -22.43 8.45
CA SER A 32 1.70 -22.89 9.35
C SER A 32 2.42 -21.76 10.09
N ASP A 33 2.44 -20.54 9.54
CA ASP A 33 3.19 -19.40 10.08
C ASP A 33 2.29 -18.17 10.32
N GLN A 34 2.05 -17.85 11.59
CA GLN A 34 1.24 -16.69 11.98
C GLN A 34 1.85 -15.35 11.57
N ASN A 35 3.18 -15.22 11.48
CA ASN A 35 3.81 -13.97 11.04
C ASN A 35 3.61 -13.77 9.54
N PHE A 36 3.69 -14.85 8.76
CA PHE A 36 3.37 -14.84 7.34
C PHE A 36 1.91 -14.45 7.11
N ALA A 37 0.97 -15.07 7.83
CA ALA A 37 -0.46 -14.73 7.74
C ALA A 37 -0.74 -13.25 8.06
N ARG A 38 -0.09 -12.69 9.09
CA ARG A 38 -0.21 -11.25 9.41
C ARG A 38 0.34 -10.35 8.31
N LYS A 39 1.48 -10.71 7.72
CA LYS A 39 2.06 -9.97 6.58
C LYS A 39 1.12 -9.99 5.38
N VAL A 40 0.58 -11.16 5.03
CA VAL A 40 -0.42 -11.31 3.96
C VAL A 40 -1.62 -10.40 4.20
N ALA A 41 -2.17 -10.40 5.42
CA ALA A 41 -3.30 -9.54 5.77
C ALA A 41 -2.97 -8.05 5.66
N ALA A 42 -1.77 -7.64 6.08
CA ALA A 42 -1.31 -6.25 5.93
C ALA A 42 -1.19 -5.85 4.45
N VAL A 43 -0.57 -6.69 3.61
CA VAL A 43 -0.44 -6.41 2.18
C VAL A 43 -1.81 -6.39 1.49
N LYS A 44 -2.72 -7.31 1.85
CA LYS A 44 -4.11 -7.28 1.36
C LYS A 44 -4.82 -5.99 1.75
N SER A 45 -4.65 -5.51 2.98
CA SER A 45 -5.23 -4.24 3.43
C SER A 45 -4.69 -3.03 2.66
N TRP A 46 -3.41 -3.06 2.25
CA TRP A 46 -2.82 -2.02 1.41
C TRP A 46 -3.24 -2.07 -0.06
N LEU A 47 -3.52 -3.28 -0.57
CA LEU A 47 -4.00 -3.50 -1.93
C LEU A 47 -5.51 -3.39 -2.06
N ASP A 48 -6.24 -3.43 -0.94
CA ASP A 48 -7.65 -3.14 -0.91
C ASP A 48 -7.82 -1.73 -1.45
N PRO A 49 -8.58 -1.54 -2.54
CA PRO A 49 -8.80 -0.22 -3.07
C PRO A 49 -9.38 0.63 -1.94
N LEU A 50 -8.76 1.79 -1.67
CA LEU A 50 -9.37 2.80 -0.80
C LEU A 50 -10.82 2.91 -1.26
N SER A 51 -11.74 2.59 -0.34
CA SER A 51 -13.17 2.48 -0.67
C SER A 51 -13.58 3.67 -1.53
N GLU A 52 -14.48 3.47 -2.49
CA GLU A 52 -14.88 4.52 -3.43
C GLU A 52 -15.28 5.84 -2.73
N GLU A 53 -15.68 5.78 -1.46
CA GLU A 53 -15.86 6.92 -0.54
C GLU A 53 -14.60 7.80 -0.34
N GLU A 54 -13.40 7.22 -0.18
CA GLU A 54 -12.14 7.97 -0.08
C GLU A 54 -11.67 8.48 -1.45
N SER A 55 -11.91 7.70 -2.52
CA SER A 55 -11.55 8.10 -3.89
C SER A 55 -12.45 9.20 -4.48
N SER A 56 -13.70 9.32 -3.99
CA SER A 56 -14.68 10.31 -4.48
C SER A 56 -14.61 11.65 -3.75
N ARG A 57 -13.75 11.78 -2.73
CA ARG A 57 -13.57 13.05 -2.03
C ARG A 57 -12.76 13.98 -2.91
N ALA A 58 -13.46 14.78 -3.72
CA ALA A 58 -12.85 15.89 -4.41
C ALA A 58 -12.14 16.79 -3.40
N PRO A 59 -10.91 17.26 -3.68
CA PRO A 59 -10.27 18.27 -2.85
C PRO A 59 -11.14 19.54 -2.83
N ASP A 60 -11.07 20.29 -1.73
CA ASP A 60 -11.72 21.60 -1.62
C ASP A 60 -11.32 22.49 -2.80
N GLU A 61 -12.29 23.21 -3.38
CA GLU A 61 -12.09 24.04 -4.58
C GLU A 61 -11.05 25.16 -4.35
N THR A 62 -10.83 25.56 -3.09
CA THR A 62 -9.86 26.60 -2.72
C THR A 62 -8.46 26.06 -2.43
N LEU A 63 -8.27 24.73 -2.38
CA LEU A 63 -7.01 24.10 -1.97
C LEU A 63 -5.83 24.54 -2.85
N LEU A 64 -6.05 24.69 -4.16
CA LEU A 64 -5.01 25.17 -5.07
C LEU A 64 -4.64 26.64 -4.83
N ASP A 65 -5.63 27.48 -4.49
CA ASP A 65 -5.41 28.90 -4.20
C ASP A 65 -4.63 29.08 -2.88
N ASP A 66 -4.99 28.30 -1.86
CA ASP A 66 -4.29 28.28 -0.57
C ASP A 66 -2.84 27.78 -0.68
N ILE A 67 -2.60 26.70 -1.45
CA ILE A 67 -1.24 26.18 -1.71
C ILE A 67 -0.40 27.21 -2.48
N LEU A 68 -0.97 27.82 -3.52
CA LEU A 68 -0.26 28.83 -4.30
C LEU A 68 0.12 30.02 -3.43
N LYS A 69 -0.76 30.43 -2.52
CA LYS A 69 -0.51 31.52 -1.58
C LYS A 69 0.56 31.20 -0.53
N GLU A 70 0.64 29.94 -0.08
CA GLU A 70 1.69 29.48 0.85
C GLU A 70 3.06 29.40 0.17
N ILE A 71 3.11 28.97 -1.09
CA ILE A 71 4.36 28.89 -1.88
C ILE A 71 4.83 30.30 -2.31
N ASP A 72 3.91 31.19 -2.65
CA ASP A 72 4.20 32.56 -3.09
C ASP A 72 4.45 33.50 -1.90
N ALA A 73 4.20 33.06 -0.66
CA ALA A 73 4.59 33.81 0.52
C ALA A 73 6.13 33.97 0.50
N PRO A 74 6.65 35.20 0.33
CA PRO A 74 8.08 35.39 0.44
C PRO A 74 8.47 34.95 1.85
N ASP A 75 9.48 34.06 1.96
CA ASP A 75 10.21 33.82 3.20
C ASP A 75 10.68 35.19 3.68
N ALA A 76 9.90 35.81 4.57
CA ALA A 76 10.14 37.16 5.00
C ALA A 76 11.47 37.10 5.74
N PRO A 77 12.54 37.77 5.26
CA PRO A 77 13.78 37.79 6.02
C PRO A 77 13.47 38.52 7.33
N ASP A 78 13.49 37.75 8.42
CA ASP A 78 13.40 38.22 9.79
C ASP A 78 14.42 39.35 9.96
N ARG A 79 13.93 40.56 10.24
CA ARG A 79 14.73 41.79 10.31
C ARG A 79 14.66 42.41 11.69
#